data_AF-A0A2K8LTT9-F1
#
_entry.id   AF-A0A2K8LTT9-F1
#
_cell.length_a   1.000
_cell.length_b   1.000
_cell.length_c   1.000
_cell.angle_alpha   90.00
_cell.angle_beta   90.00
_cell.angle_gamma   90.00
#
_symmetry.space_group_name_H-M   'P 1'
#
loop_
_entity.id
_entity.type
_entity.pdbx_description
1 polymer ?
#
loop_
_entity_poly.entity_id
_entity_poly.type
_entity_poly.pdbx_seq_one_letter_code
_entity_poly.pdbx_strand_id
1 'polypeptide(L)'
;MAGKKQFEMDVVLDAAMVQFWRAGYSATSLDDLSKATGLNRSSIYASLGDKDALYLRCLERYAVRYGDKYDQALASAAEDPVRAVREFFEVTLQRIADPDVPDGCLVAQTAMAIPVLSADIAARATEALGLQQARLRTALRAAKLPGADDFAVHLAAVNQSLAVMSRAGASPEQLRAIVDVSLDALSRSRKGKRAAANSR
;
A
#
# COMPACT_ATOMS: atom_id res chain seq x y z
N MET A 1 25.98 -5.61 -20.31
CA MET A 1 26.54 -5.63 -18.93
C MET A 1 25.70 -4.81 -17.95
N ALA A 2 25.33 -3.56 -18.25
CA ALA A 2 24.52 -2.71 -17.35
C ALA A 2 23.15 -3.31 -16.97
N GLY A 3 22.40 -3.86 -17.94
CA GLY A 3 21.08 -4.45 -17.69
C GLY A 3 21.09 -5.70 -16.80
N LYS A 4 22.13 -6.56 -16.89
CA LYS A 4 22.27 -7.74 -16.02
C LYS A 4 22.50 -7.32 -14.57
N LYS A 5 23.37 -6.33 -14.34
CA LYS A 5 23.68 -5.82 -13.00
C LYS A 5 22.46 -5.13 -12.38
N GLN A 6 21.69 -4.38 -13.17
CA GLN A 6 20.45 -3.76 -12.70
C GLN A 6 19.42 -4.82 -12.28
N PHE A 7 19.22 -5.84 -13.12
CA PHE A 7 18.31 -6.96 -12.81
C PHE A 7 18.72 -7.69 -11.53
N GLU A 8 20.02 -7.96 -11.33
CA GLU A 8 20.52 -8.56 -10.09
C GLU A 8 20.25 -7.65 -8.87
N MET A 9 20.35 -6.33 -9.02
CA MET A 9 20.03 -5.39 -7.95
C MET A 9 18.53 -5.31 -7.64
N ASP A 10 17.67 -5.47 -8.64
CA ASP A 10 16.22 -5.52 -8.45
C ASP A 10 15.82 -6.74 -7.61
N VAL A 11 16.41 -7.90 -7.89
CA VAL A 11 16.20 -9.14 -7.11
C VAL A 11 16.65 -8.95 -5.66
N VAL A 12 17.81 -8.32 -5.45
CA VAL A 12 18.33 -8.01 -4.12
C VAL A 12 17.40 -7.07 -3.35
N LEU A 13 16.89 -6.02 -4.01
CA LEU A 13 15.93 -5.10 -3.38
C LEU A 13 14.60 -5.79 -3.04
N ASP A 14 14.11 -6.68 -3.91
CA ASP A 14 12.90 -7.46 -3.62
C ASP A 14 13.07 -8.33 -2.38
N ALA A 15 14.23 -9.00 -2.25
CA ALA A 15 14.52 -9.81 -1.07
C ALA A 15 14.59 -8.98 0.22
N ALA A 16 15.25 -7.81 0.17
CA ALA A 16 15.29 -6.88 1.30
C ALA A 16 13.90 -6.34 1.67
N MET A 17 13.09 -5.98 0.66
CA MET A 17 11.71 -5.51 0.84
C MET A 17 10.85 -6.58 1.53
N VAL A 18 10.96 -7.84 1.09
CA VAL A 18 10.24 -8.98 1.71
C VAL A 18 10.65 -9.17 3.16
N GLN A 19 11.95 -9.04 3.48
CA GLN A 19 12.43 -9.14 4.86
C GLN A 19 11.85 -8.03 5.75
N PHE A 20 11.91 -6.78 5.28
CA PHE A 20 11.33 -5.65 6.01
C PHE A 20 9.81 -5.74 6.15
N TRP A 21 9.12 -6.27 5.15
CA TRP A 21 7.67 -6.47 5.21
C TRP A 21 7.33 -7.47 6.32
N ARG A 22 8.03 -8.61 6.37
CA ARG A 22 7.81 -9.66 7.38
C ARG A 22 8.10 -9.18 8.80
N ALA A 23 9.31 -8.69 9.04
CA ALA A 23 9.80 -8.41 10.38
C ALA A 23 9.55 -6.96 10.83
N GLY A 24 9.37 -6.03 9.89
CA GLY A 24 9.37 -4.60 10.16
C GLY A 24 10.78 -4.02 10.21
N TYR A 25 10.87 -2.68 10.19
CA TYR A 25 12.15 -1.97 10.20
C TYR A 25 12.98 -2.32 11.43
N SER A 26 12.43 -2.14 12.65
CA SER A 26 13.19 -2.26 13.89
C SER A 26 13.72 -3.68 14.14
N ALA A 27 12.93 -4.71 13.82
CA ALA A 27 13.31 -6.10 14.05
C ALA A 27 14.19 -6.70 12.96
N THR A 28 14.48 -5.96 11.87
CA THR A 28 15.36 -6.42 10.80
C THR A 28 16.80 -5.98 11.05
N SER A 29 17.73 -6.90 11.30
CA SER A 29 19.15 -6.58 11.41
C SER A 29 19.86 -6.58 10.05
N LEU A 30 21.09 -6.06 10.00
CA LEU A 30 21.96 -6.19 8.82
C LEU A 30 22.36 -7.64 8.53
N ASP A 31 22.39 -8.50 9.55
CA ASP A 31 22.62 -9.94 9.34
C ASP A 31 21.42 -10.59 8.66
N ASP A 32 20.21 -10.20 9.04
CA ASP A 32 18.99 -10.70 8.40
C ASP A 32 18.92 -10.25 6.95
N LEU A 33 19.26 -8.99 6.67
CA LEU A 33 19.37 -8.48 5.30
C LEU A 33 20.45 -9.19 4.50
N SER A 34 21.60 -9.49 5.12
CA SER A 34 22.67 -10.25 4.46
C SER A 34 22.20 -11.65 4.08
N LYS A 35 21.51 -12.34 5.01
CA LYS A 35 20.92 -13.67 4.76
C LYS A 35 19.85 -13.63 3.67
N ALA A 36 18.95 -12.64 3.72
CA ALA A 36 17.85 -12.50 2.78
C ALA A 36 18.34 -12.18 1.35
N THR A 37 19.34 -11.31 1.23
CA THR A 37 19.84 -10.82 -0.07
C THR A 37 20.97 -11.66 -0.65
N GLY A 38 21.63 -12.49 0.17
CA GLY A 38 22.85 -13.21 -0.20
C GLY A 38 24.10 -12.32 -0.29
N LEU A 39 24.00 -11.03 0.04
CA LEU A 39 25.12 -10.10 0.06
C LEU A 39 25.75 -10.05 1.45
N ASN A 40 27.07 -9.80 1.51
CA ASN A 40 27.70 -9.43 2.78
C ASN A 40 27.37 -7.98 3.15
N ARG A 41 27.57 -7.62 4.44
CA ARG A 41 27.31 -6.27 4.97
C ARG A 41 27.99 -5.17 4.16
N SER A 42 29.27 -5.34 3.81
CA SER A 42 30.03 -4.34 3.07
C SER A 42 29.45 -4.08 1.67
N SER A 43 29.01 -5.14 0.98
CA SER A 43 28.35 -5.04 -0.32
C SER A 43 26.98 -4.37 -0.24
N ILE A 44 26.21 -4.62 0.83
CA ILE A 44 24.97 -3.92 1.12
C ILE A 44 25.26 -2.42 1.28
N TYR A 45 26.16 -2.04 2.18
CA TYR A 45 26.50 -0.62 2.38
C TYR A 45 26.96 0.07 1.09
N ALA A 46 27.85 -0.58 0.34
CA ALA A 46 28.41 0.00 -0.89
C ALA A 46 27.37 0.16 -2.02
N SER A 47 26.37 -0.73 -2.10
CA SER A 47 25.42 -0.78 -3.23
C SER A 47 24.04 -0.23 -2.90
N LEU A 48 23.67 -0.27 -1.62
CA LEU A 48 22.32 -0.01 -1.11
C LEU A 48 22.25 1.10 -0.07
N GLY A 49 23.41 1.57 0.43
CA GLY A 49 23.49 2.55 1.49
C GLY A 49 23.29 1.93 2.87
N ASP A 50 22.99 2.76 3.86
CA ASP A 50 22.63 2.28 5.18
C ASP A 50 21.22 1.66 5.22
N LYS A 51 20.83 1.17 6.40
CA LYS A 51 19.53 0.52 6.61
C LYS A 51 18.35 1.46 6.32
N ASP A 52 18.50 2.75 6.61
CA ASP A 52 17.50 3.79 6.38
C ASP A 52 17.28 4.01 4.87
N ALA A 53 18.37 4.21 4.14
CA ALA A 53 18.35 4.37 2.69
C ALA A 53 17.80 3.13 1.98
N LEU A 54 18.24 1.94 2.41
CA LEU A 54 17.71 0.68 1.87
C LEU A 54 16.22 0.51 2.18
N TYR A 55 15.78 0.86 3.39
CA TYR A 55 14.36 0.79 3.76
C TYR A 55 13.50 1.70 2.88
N LEU A 56 13.94 2.94 2.65
CA LEU A 56 13.23 3.89 1.78
C LEU A 56 13.13 3.36 0.34
N ARG A 57 14.22 2.82 -0.22
CA ARG A 57 14.19 2.20 -1.55
C ARG A 57 13.22 1.03 -1.63
N CYS A 58 13.10 0.24 -0.55
CA CYS A 58 12.10 -0.83 -0.47
C CYS A 58 10.68 -0.27 -0.43
N LEU A 59 10.44 0.84 0.26
CA LEU A 59 9.14 1.52 0.28
C LEU A 59 8.75 2.09 -1.08
N GLU A 60 9.68 2.77 -1.76
CA GLU A 60 9.46 3.30 -3.10
C GLU A 60 9.15 2.16 -4.08
N ARG A 61 9.91 1.07 -4.02
CA ARG A 61 9.67 -0.11 -4.85
C ARG A 61 8.31 -0.74 -4.58
N TYR A 62 7.92 -0.89 -3.32
CA TYR A 62 6.57 -1.34 -2.94
C TYR A 62 5.48 -0.40 -3.47
N ALA A 63 5.70 0.91 -3.33
CA ALA A 63 4.77 1.94 -3.77
C ALA A 63 4.58 1.94 -5.29
N VAL A 64 5.64 1.69 -6.09
CA VAL A 64 5.53 1.52 -7.55
C VAL A 64 4.78 0.23 -7.87
N ARG A 65 5.21 -0.92 -7.30
CA ARG A 65 4.64 -2.25 -7.60
C ARG A 65 3.13 -2.33 -7.39
N TYR A 66 2.62 -1.70 -6.33
CA TYR A 66 1.18 -1.70 -6.04
C TYR A 66 0.49 -0.41 -6.45
N GLY A 67 1.21 0.70 -6.57
CA GLY A 67 0.68 2.00 -7.01
C GLY A 67 0.02 1.91 -8.36
N ASP A 68 0.72 1.34 -9.35
CA ASP A 68 0.18 1.19 -10.71
C ASP A 68 -1.11 0.36 -10.74
N LYS A 69 -1.19 -0.68 -9.89
CA LYS A 69 -2.41 -1.50 -9.76
C LYS A 69 -3.57 -0.71 -9.18
N TYR A 70 -3.32 0.12 -8.16
CA TYR A 70 -4.36 0.99 -7.60
C TYR A 70 -4.79 2.07 -8.59
N ASP A 71 -3.85 2.65 -9.34
CA ASP A 71 -4.13 3.66 -10.36
C ASP A 71 -4.98 3.06 -11.49
N GLN A 72 -4.67 1.84 -11.93
CA GLN A 72 -5.47 1.10 -12.89
C GLN A 72 -6.87 0.78 -12.37
N ALA A 73 -6.99 0.30 -11.12
CA ALA A 73 -8.28 -0.01 -10.50
C ALA A 73 -9.19 1.22 -10.34
N LEU A 74 -8.60 2.40 -10.15
CA LEU A 74 -9.32 3.65 -10.00
C LEU A 74 -9.60 4.37 -11.33
N ALA A 75 -9.14 3.83 -12.47
CA ALA A 75 -9.25 4.49 -13.76
C ALA A 75 -10.70 4.76 -14.20
N SER A 76 -11.65 3.86 -13.85
CA SER A 76 -13.07 4.00 -14.20
C SER A 76 -13.91 4.70 -13.13
N ALA A 77 -13.28 5.43 -12.20
CA ALA A 77 -13.99 6.03 -11.08
C ALA A 77 -14.98 7.13 -11.51
N ALA A 78 -14.72 7.81 -12.63
CA ALA A 78 -15.60 8.86 -13.13
C ALA A 78 -16.97 8.30 -13.59
N GLU A 79 -16.97 7.11 -14.19
CA GLU A 79 -18.15 6.41 -14.67
C GLU A 79 -18.85 5.65 -13.54
N ASP A 80 -18.06 4.89 -12.76
CA ASP A 80 -18.56 4.07 -11.67
C ASP A 80 -17.61 4.07 -10.46
N PRO A 81 -17.73 5.05 -9.55
CA PRO A 81 -16.85 5.16 -8.40
C PRO A 81 -16.99 3.98 -7.43
N VAL A 82 -18.16 3.32 -7.38
CA VAL A 82 -18.36 2.17 -6.47
C VAL A 82 -17.60 0.97 -7.01
N ARG A 83 -17.71 0.70 -8.31
CA ARG A 83 -16.94 -0.37 -8.95
C ARG A 83 -15.44 -0.11 -8.85
N ALA A 84 -14.98 1.11 -9.15
CA ALA A 84 -13.56 1.45 -9.08
C ALA A 84 -13.00 1.29 -7.66
N VAL A 85 -13.75 1.69 -6.62
CA VAL A 85 -13.32 1.47 -5.22
C VAL A 85 -13.35 -0.02 -4.84
N ARG A 86 -14.28 -0.82 -5.39
CA ARG A 86 -14.25 -2.28 -5.21
C ARG A 86 -12.97 -2.86 -5.80
N GLU A 87 -12.64 -2.52 -7.05
CA GLU A 87 -11.41 -2.96 -7.72
C GLU A 87 -10.16 -2.51 -6.96
N PHE A 88 -10.17 -1.31 -6.36
CA PHE A 88 -9.09 -0.81 -5.50
C PHE A 88 -8.88 -1.71 -4.27
N PHE A 89 -9.94 -2.15 -3.59
CA PHE A 89 -9.82 -3.10 -2.48
C PHE A 89 -9.38 -4.49 -2.94
N GLU A 90 -9.82 -4.93 -4.13
CA GLU A 90 -9.38 -6.22 -4.70
C GLU A 90 -7.87 -6.28 -4.91
N VAL A 91 -7.19 -5.17 -5.22
CA VAL A 91 -5.72 -5.12 -5.27
C VAL A 91 -5.11 -5.58 -3.94
N THR A 92 -5.68 -5.16 -2.81
CA THR A 92 -5.21 -5.56 -1.48
C THR A 92 -5.60 -6.99 -1.13
N LEU A 93 -6.83 -7.40 -1.43
CA LEU A 93 -7.32 -8.75 -1.15
C LEU A 93 -6.56 -9.81 -1.95
N GLN A 94 -6.27 -9.54 -3.23
CA GLN A 94 -5.45 -10.42 -4.07
C GLN A 94 -4.02 -10.51 -3.54
N ARG A 95 -3.42 -9.40 -3.12
CA ARG A 95 -2.09 -9.40 -2.49
C ARG A 95 -2.08 -10.19 -1.18
N ILE A 96 -3.15 -10.12 -0.39
CA ILE A 96 -3.30 -10.91 0.84
C ILE A 96 -3.41 -12.41 0.52
N ALA A 97 -4.12 -12.77 -0.55
CA ALA A 97 -4.31 -14.16 -0.95
C ALA A 97 -3.11 -14.75 -1.72
N ASP A 98 -2.11 -13.94 -2.05
CA ASP A 98 -0.94 -14.34 -2.84
C ASP A 98 0.11 -15.01 -1.93
N PRO A 99 0.37 -16.33 -2.09
CA PRO A 99 1.32 -17.06 -1.25
C PRO A 99 2.79 -16.66 -1.51
N ASP A 100 3.07 -15.97 -2.63
CA ASP A 100 4.42 -15.58 -3.00
C ASP A 100 4.88 -14.29 -2.31
N VAL A 101 3.98 -13.60 -1.60
CA VAL A 101 4.29 -12.38 -0.83
C VAL A 101 3.94 -12.55 0.65
N PRO A 102 4.62 -11.82 1.55
CA PRO A 102 4.30 -11.91 2.98
C PRO A 102 2.89 -11.42 3.32
N ASP A 103 2.29 -12.01 4.34
CA ASP A 103 1.12 -11.44 4.99
C ASP A 103 1.41 -10.03 5.57
N GLY A 104 0.35 -9.27 5.82
CA GLY A 104 0.45 -7.92 6.37
C GLY A 104 0.65 -6.85 5.30
N CYS A 105 1.19 -5.69 5.68
CA CYS A 105 1.41 -4.58 4.75
C CYS A 105 2.67 -3.82 5.15
N LEU A 106 3.59 -3.64 4.20
CA LEU A 106 4.81 -2.88 4.44
C LEU A 106 4.51 -1.45 4.91
N VAL A 107 3.51 -0.80 4.32
CA VAL A 107 2.98 0.53 4.72
C VAL A 107 2.56 0.56 6.19
N ALA A 108 1.88 -0.48 6.69
CA ALA A 108 1.51 -0.56 8.11
C ALA A 108 2.72 -0.75 9.02
N GLN A 109 3.71 -1.54 8.60
CA GLN A 109 4.99 -1.69 9.32
C GLN A 109 5.75 -0.37 9.37
N THR A 110 5.71 0.42 8.29
CA THR A 110 6.32 1.74 8.21
C THR A 110 5.70 2.71 9.20
N ALA A 111 4.38 2.74 9.32
CA ALA A 111 3.71 3.61 10.28
C ALA A 111 4.21 3.38 11.72
N MET A 112 4.45 2.11 12.11
CA MET A 112 5.01 1.76 13.41
C MET A 112 6.50 2.10 13.54
N ALA A 113 7.23 2.17 12.43
CA ALA A 113 8.65 2.49 12.42
C ALA A 113 8.93 4.01 12.51
N ILE A 114 7.97 4.87 12.13
CA ILE A 114 8.14 6.34 12.10
C ILE A 114 8.88 6.90 13.34
N PRO A 115 8.54 6.55 14.59
CA PRO A 115 9.18 7.14 15.77
C PRO A 115 10.67 6.83 15.93
N VAL A 116 11.19 5.80 15.24
CA VAL A 116 12.60 5.37 15.32
C VAL A 116 13.39 5.65 14.04
N LEU A 117 12.72 6.15 13.00
CA LEU A 117 13.36 6.56 11.75
C LEU A 117 14.00 7.95 11.91
N SER A 118 15.04 8.22 11.12
CA SER A 118 15.55 9.58 10.97
C SER A 118 14.47 10.52 10.42
N ALA A 119 14.53 11.81 10.74
CA ALA A 119 13.48 12.78 10.41
C ALA A 119 13.15 12.83 8.90
N ASP A 120 14.17 12.81 8.06
CA ASP A 120 14.01 12.83 6.60
C ASP A 120 13.28 11.57 6.11
N ILE A 121 13.66 10.40 6.64
CA ILE A 121 13.07 9.12 6.27
C ILE A 121 11.64 9.00 6.80
N ALA A 122 11.38 9.48 8.02
CA ALA A 122 10.05 9.55 8.59
C ALA A 122 9.11 10.42 7.73
N ALA A 123 9.59 11.54 7.19
CA ALA A 123 8.82 12.41 6.30
C ALA A 123 8.47 11.71 4.98
N ARG A 124 9.45 11.07 4.34
CA ARG A 124 9.24 10.29 3.09
C ARG A 124 8.34 9.08 3.30
N ALA A 125 8.52 8.37 4.41
CA ALA A 125 7.66 7.28 4.83
C ALA A 125 6.20 7.77 4.97
N THR A 126 5.97 8.86 5.70
CA THR A 126 4.64 9.46 5.89
C THR A 126 3.99 9.85 4.57
N GLU A 127 4.75 10.44 3.64
CA GLU A 127 4.27 10.75 2.29
C GLU A 127 3.85 9.49 1.53
N ALA A 128 4.65 8.42 1.59
CA ALA A 128 4.31 7.15 0.95
C ALA A 128 3.01 6.55 1.51
N LEU A 129 2.75 6.68 2.82
CA LEU A 129 1.47 6.28 3.43
C LEU A 129 0.28 7.09 2.86
N GLY A 130 0.51 8.38 2.59
CA GLY A 130 -0.51 9.31 2.07
C GLY A 130 -0.90 9.07 0.60
N LEU A 131 -0.10 8.32 -0.17
CA LEU A 131 -0.34 8.12 -1.60
C LEU A 131 -1.67 7.39 -1.89
N GLN A 132 -2.07 6.41 -1.07
CA GLN A 132 -3.35 5.71 -1.26
C GLN A 132 -4.54 6.66 -1.08
N GLN A 133 -4.50 7.49 -0.05
CA GLN A 133 -5.51 8.51 0.20
C GLN A 133 -5.56 9.54 -0.94
N ALA A 134 -4.39 9.98 -1.45
CA ALA A 134 -4.31 10.92 -2.55
C ALA A 134 -4.96 10.35 -3.83
N ARG A 135 -4.68 9.09 -4.17
CA ARG A 135 -5.30 8.39 -5.31
C ARG A 135 -6.82 8.34 -5.20
N LEU A 136 -7.32 7.85 -4.06
CA LEU A 136 -8.76 7.78 -3.78
C LEU A 136 -9.40 9.17 -3.85
N ARG A 137 -8.77 10.19 -3.28
CA ARG A 137 -9.27 11.57 -3.32
C ARG A 137 -9.41 12.06 -4.75
N THR A 138 -8.37 11.89 -5.57
CA THR A 138 -8.39 12.29 -6.99
C THR A 138 -9.52 11.58 -7.74
N ALA A 139 -9.62 10.26 -7.60
CA ALA A 139 -10.62 9.44 -8.27
C ALA A 139 -12.06 9.83 -7.86
N LEU A 140 -12.32 9.97 -6.56
CA LEU A 140 -13.65 10.30 -6.04
C LEU A 140 -14.07 11.74 -6.34
N ARG A 141 -13.11 12.69 -6.37
CA ARG A 141 -13.37 14.07 -6.82
C ARG A 141 -13.70 14.11 -8.31
N ALA A 142 -12.98 13.37 -9.14
CA ALA A 142 -13.28 13.25 -10.57
C ALA A 142 -14.68 12.67 -10.81
N ALA A 143 -15.08 11.69 -10.01
CA ALA A 143 -16.45 11.15 -9.96
C ALA A 143 -17.50 12.11 -9.39
N LYS A 144 -17.08 13.29 -8.91
CA LYS A 144 -17.91 14.29 -8.24
C LYS A 144 -18.71 13.69 -7.08
N LEU A 145 -18.12 12.75 -6.33
CA LEU A 145 -18.80 12.11 -5.19
C LEU A 145 -19.01 13.13 -4.06
N PRO A 146 -20.21 13.18 -3.43
CA PRO A 146 -20.39 13.93 -2.18
C PRO A 146 -19.51 13.37 -1.06
N GLY A 147 -18.83 14.25 -0.34
CA GLY A 147 -17.91 13.85 0.73
C GLY A 147 -16.68 13.09 0.23
N ALA A 148 -16.23 13.35 -1.02
CA ALA A 148 -15.09 12.66 -1.63
C ALA A 148 -13.84 12.62 -0.75
N ASP A 149 -13.55 13.72 -0.02
CA ASP A 149 -12.37 13.80 0.84
C ASP A 149 -12.51 12.91 2.08
N ASP A 150 -13.67 12.91 2.72
CA ASP A 150 -13.96 12.08 3.90
C ASP A 150 -13.95 10.59 3.52
N PHE A 151 -14.56 10.25 2.37
CA PHE A 151 -14.49 8.88 1.84
C PHE A 151 -13.06 8.49 1.48
N ALA A 152 -12.24 9.37 0.93
CA ALA A 152 -10.85 9.06 0.64
C ALA A 152 -10.04 8.74 1.91
N VAL A 153 -10.27 9.49 3.01
CA VAL A 153 -9.69 9.19 4.33
C VAL A 153 -10.15 7.81 4.81
N HIS A 154 -11.46 7.59 4.84
CA HIS A 154 -12.07 6.34 5.33
C HIS A 154 -11.57 5.11 4.55
N LEU A 155 -11.66 5.16 3.22
CA LEU A 155 -11.30 4.03 2.35
C LEU A 155 -9.81 3.71 2.41
N ALA A 156 -8.94 4.72 2.52
CA ALA A 156 -7.51 4.50 2.71
C ALA A 156 -7.21 3.84 4.08
N ALA A 157 -7.91 4.25 5.13
CA ALA A 157 -7.78 3.64 6.45
C ALA A 157 -8.28 2.18 6.46
N VAL A 158 -9.42 1.91 5.83
CA VAL A 158 -9.95 0.55 5.65
C VAL A 158 -8.96 -0.32 4.86
N ASN A 159 -8.40 0.18 3.76
CA ASN A 159 -7.47 -0.59 2.95
C ASN A 159 -6.21 -1.03 3.73
N GLN A 160 -5.69 -0.13 4.58
CA GLN A 160 -4.58 -0.44 5.47
C GLN A 160 -4.98 -1.47 6.54
N SER A 161 -6.19 -1.36 7.10
CA SER A 161 -6.66 -2.28 8.14
C SER A 161 -6.87 -3.70 7.63
N LEU A 162 -7.30 -3.90 6.37
CA LEU A 162 -7.48 -5.24 5.79
C LEU A 162 -6.22 -6.10 5.93
N ALA A 163 -5.06 -5.51 5.66
CA ALA A 163 -3.80 -6.23 5.75
C ALA A 163 -3.37 -6.51 7.20
N VAL A 164 -3.66 -5.58 8.12
CA VAL A 164 -3.41 -5.78 9.56
C VAL A 164 -4.31 -6.90 10.09
N MET A 165 -5.59 -6.88 9.74
CA MET A 165 -6.57 -7.87 10.16
C MET A 165 -6.27 -9.25 9.59
N SER A 166 -5.84 -9.33 8.32
CA SER A 166 -5.38 -10.59 7.72
C SER A 166 -4.23 -11.19 8.50
N ARG A 167 -3.21 -10.38 8.84
CA ARG A 167 -2.07 -10.82 9.65
C ARG A 167 -2.48 -11.25 11.07
N ALA A 168 -3.57 -10.69 11.59
CA ALA A 168 -4.15 -11.07 12.87
C ALA A 168 -5.06 -12.33 12.79
N GLY A 169 -5.18 -12.96 11.62
CA GLY A 169 -5.95 -14.18 11.43
C GLY A 169 -7.41 -13.98 11.03
N ALA A 170 -7.80 -12.79 10.56
CA ALA A 170 -9.13 -12.58 10.01
C ALA A 170 -9.34 -13.44 8.75
N SER A 171 -10.49 -14.10 8.69
CA SER A 171 -10.89 -14.91 7.54
C SER A 171 -11.16 -14.07 6.28
N PRO A 172 -11.03 -14.63 5.07
CA PRO A 172 -11.40 -13.95 3.83
C PRO A 172 -12.83 -13.40 3.85
N GLU A 173 -13.76 -14.09 4.50
CA GLU A 173 -15.16 -13.68 4.65
C GLU A 173 -15.27 -12.41 5.51
N GLN A 174 -14.53 -12.33 6.61
CA GLN A 174 -14.49 -11.13 7.47
C GLN A 174 -13.88 -9.94 6.73
N LEU A 175 -12.80 -10.15 5.97
CA LEU A 175 -12.16 -9.09 5.19
C LEU A 175 -13.12 -8.55 4.11
N ARG A 176 -13.85 -9.43 3.41
CA ARG A 176 -14.87 -9.03 2.44
C ARG A 176 -16.03 -8.28 3.08
N ALA A 177 -16.49 -8.70 4.26
CA ALA A 177 -17.56 -8.00 4.97
C ALA A 177 -17.17 -6.53 5.30
N ILE A 178 -15.91 -6.28 5.69
CA ILE A 178 -15.40 -4.91 5.92
C ILE A 178 -15.46 -4.06 4.65
N VAL A 179 -15.06 -4.64 3.51
CA VAL A 179 -15.11 -3.99 2.20
C VAL A 179 -16.55 -3.68 1.80
N ASP A 180 -17.45 -4.64 1.92
CA ASP A 180 -18.85 -4.48 1.49
C ASP A 180 -19.57 -3.38 2.30
N VAL A 181 -19.35 -3.30 3.62
CA VAL A 181 -19.90 -2.20 4.45
C VAL A 181 -19.42 -0.83 3.95
N SER A 182 -18.15 -0.71 3.57
CA SER A 182 -17.58 0.53 3.04
C SER A 182 -18.15 0.89 1.67
N LEU A 183 -18.36 -0.10 0.80
CA LEU A 183 -18.96 0.08 -0.53
C LEU A 183 -20.45 0.43 -0.45
N ASP A 184 -21.18 -0.11 0.52
CA ASP A 184 -22.59 0.22 0.77
C ASP A 184 -22.75 1.67 1.23
N ALA A 185 -21.88 2.14 2.13
CA ALA A 185 -21.84 3.54 2.55
C ALA A 185 -21.59 4.47 1.35
N LEU A 186 -20.59 4.14 0.52
CA LEU A 186 -20.27 4.87 -0.71
C LEU A 186 -21.44 4.91 -1.69
N SER A 187 -22.09 3.76 -1.91
CA SER A 187 -23.24 3.61 -2.80
C SER A 187 -24.43 4.47 -2.37
N ARG A 188 -24.71 4.54 -1.07
CA ARG A 188 -25.76 5.40 -0.52
C ARG A 188 -25.48 6.88 -0.74
N SER A 189 -24.23 7.32 -0.52
CA SER A 189 -23.81 8.71 -0.81
C SER A 189 -24.05 9.09 -2.28
N ARG A 190 -23.68 8.20 -3.21
CA ARG A 190 -23.92 8.41 -4.66
C ARG A 190 -25.41 8.52 -5.00
N LYS A 191 -26.26 7.66 -4.43
CA LYS A 191 -27.72 7.67 -4.69
C LYS A 191 -28.40 8.92 -4.14
N GLY A 192 -28.01 9.38 -2.95
CA GLY A 192 -28.52 10.63 -2.36
C GLY A 192 -28.32 11.84 -3.28
N LYS A 193 -27.17 11.92 -3.96
CA LYS A 193 -26.91 12.95 -4.97
C LYS A 193 -27.80 12.84 -6.20
N ARG A 194 -27.99 11.63 -6.76
CA ARG A 194 -28.84 11.43 -7.95
C ARG A 194 -30.30 11.80 -7.67
N ALA A 195 -30.82 11.46 -6.50
CA ALA A 195 -32.17 11.84 -6.09
C ALA A 195 -32.33 13.36 -6.01
N ALA A 196 -31.37 14.08 -5.42
CA ALA A 196 -31.38 15.54 -5.30
C ALA A 196 -31.19 16.27 -6.65
N ALA A 197 -30.54 15.64 -7.64
CA ALA A 197 -30.34 16.19 -8.97
C ALA A 197 -31.56 16.02 -9.88
N ASN A 198 -32.35 14.95 -9.70
CA ASN A 198 -33.57 14.69 -10.48
C ASN A 198 -34.82 15.42 -9.96
N SER A 199 -34.73 16.08 -8.80
CA SER A 199 -35.83 16.82 -8.17
C SER A 199 -35.77 18.34 -8.42
N ARG A 200 -34.91 18.80 -9.33
CA ARG A 200 -34.78 20.19 -9.78
C ARG A 200 -35.07 20.26 -11.27
#